data_AF-A0A1M6N3H5-F1
#
_entry.id   AF-A0A1M6N3H5-F1
#
_cell.length_a   1.000
_cell.length_b   1.000
_cell.length_c   1.000
_cell.angle_alpha   90.00
_cell.angle_beta   90.00
_cell.angle_gamma   90.00
#
_symmetry.space_group_name_H-M   'P 1'
#
loop_
_entity.id
_entity.type
_entity.pdbx_description
1 polymer ?
#
loop_
_entity_poly.entity_id
_entity_poly.type
_entity_poly.pdbx_seq_one_letter_code
_entity_poly.pdbx_strand_id
1 'polypeptide(L)'
;MLSIQRTFLDKIFSVKRHTIDGNITEKVRHIYDVTQLYKMKKIKDFINNKNDLKNLVKKIKETDSFYLEKRNKPSKYNPLEKYNFNLWKIYFKDDVKKSYESLHENLVYGNKKQDFKEAMETFKSIGFLFEDIDE
;
A
#
# COMPACT_ATOMS: atom_id res chain seq x y z
N MET A 1 -6.38 -6.73 19.17
CA MET A 1 -7.03 -6.70 17.83
C MET A 1 -6.35 -5.61 17.00
N LEU A 2 -5.78 -5.92 15.83
CA LEU A 2 -5.22 -4.90 14.94
C LEU A 2 -6.37 -4.04 14.38
N SER A 3 -6.24 -2.71 14.43
CA SER A 3 -7.27 -1.82 13.86
C SER A 3 -7.23 -1.88 12.34
N ILE A 4 -8.39 -1.74 11.70
CA ILE A 4 -8.49 -1.74 10.23
C ILE A 4 -7.64 -0.63 9.59
N GLN A 5 -7.48 0.51 10.27
CA GLN A 5 -6.61 1.61 9.87
C GLN A 5 -5.14 1.18 9.81
N ARG A 6 -4.68 0.45 10.83
CA ARG A 6 -3.32 -0.11 10.84
C ARG A 6 -3.15 -1.14 9.73
N THR A 7 -4.10 -2.05 9.56
CA THR A 7 -4.07 -3.03 8.45
C THR A 7 -4.03 -2.35 7.08
N PHE A 8 -4.76 -1.25 6.89
CA PHE A 8 -4.72 -0.47 5.65
C PHE A 8 -3.32 0.10 5.39
N LEU A 9 -2.72 0.77 6.37
CA LEU A 9 -1.39 1.35 6.23
C LEU A 9 -0.28 0.29 6.09
N ASP A 10 -0.35 -0.81 6.86
CA ASP A 10 0.59 -1.94 6.75
C ASP A 10 0.59 -2.50 5.32
N LYS A 11 -0.59 -2.59 4.67
CA LYS A 11 -0.68 -3.03 3.27
C LYS A 11 -0.11 -2.01 2.28
N ILE A 12 -0.29 -0.71 2.52
CA ILE A 12 0.33 0.35 1.70
C ILE A 12 1.85 0.24 1.72
N PHE A 13 2.45 0.14 2.92
CA PHE A 13 3.90 0.02 3.05
C PHE A 13 4.43 -1.33 2.56
N SER A 14 3.66 -2.41 2.74
CA SER A 14 3.97 -3.71 2.12
C SER A 14 4.03 -3.61 0.59
N VAL A 15 3.06 -2.95 -0.06
CA VAL A 15 3.07 -2.73 -1.51
C VAL A 15 4.32 -1.95 -1.93
N LYS A 16 4.64 -0.83 -1.25
CA LYS A 16 5.84 -0.04 -1.55
C LYS A 16 7.11 -0.89 -1.43
N ARG A 17 7.27 -1.63 -0.33
CA ARG A 17 8.41 -2.51 -0.08
C ARG A 17 8.57 -3.54 -1.19
N HIS A 18 7.51 -4.31 -1.48
CA HIS A 18 7.56 -5.37 -2.48
C HIS A 18 7.75 -4.85 -3.90
N THR A 19 7.32 -3.61 -4.14
CA THR A 19 7.60 -2.90 -5.39
C THR A 19 9.09 -2.60 -5.52
N ILE A 20 9.71 -2.00 -4.49
CA ILE A 20 11.14 -1.64 -4.49
C ILE A 20 12.04 -2.89 -4.48
N ASP A 21 11.64 -3.94 -3.75
CA ASP A 21 12.35 -5.23 -3.71
C ASP A 21 12.11 -6.08 -4.99
N GLY A 22 11.20 -5.66 -5.89
CA GLY A 22 11.00 -6.28 -7.20
C GLY A 22 10.13 -7.54 -7.23
N ASN A 23 9.30 -7.77 -6.21
CA ASN A 23 8.44 -8.96 -6.07
C ASN A 23 6.96 -8.61 -5.83
N ILE A 24 6.51 -7.46 -6.37
CA ILE A 24 5.13 -6.98 -6.22
C ILE A 24 4.08 -7.91 -6.86
N THR A 25 4.44 -8.67 -7.89
CA THR A 25 3.53 -9.65 -8.52
C THR A 25 3.07 -10.73 -7.55
N GLU A 26 3.88 -11.10 -6.56
CA GLU A 26 3.50 -12.04 -5.49
C GLU A 26 2.52 -11.43 -4.48
N LYS A 27 2.34 -10.11 -4.52
CA LYS A 27 1.59 -9.31 -3.54
C LYS A 27 0.50 -8.45 -4.19
N VAL A 28 0.05 -8.78 -5.39
CA VAL A 28 -1.05 -8.07 -6.08
C VAL A 28 -2.34 -8.02 -5.26
N ARG A 29 -2.59 -9.00 -4.40
CA ARG A 29 -3.72 -8.99 -3.46
C ARG A 29 -3.65 -7.82 -2.47
N HIS A 30 -2.45 -7.37 -2.08
CA HIS A 30 -2.31 -6.18 -1.24
C HIS A 30 -2.73 -4.91 -1.97
N ILE A 31 -2.43 -4.80 -3.28
CA ILE A 31 -2.92 -3.68 -4.11
C ILE A 31 -4.46 -3.67 -4.11
N TYR A 32 -5.07 -4.84 -4.28
CA TYR A 32 -6.53 -4.98 -4.27
C TYR A 32 -7.12 -4.60 -2.92
N ASP A 33 -6.55 -5.13 -1.85
CA ASP A 33 -6.99 -4.85 -0.49
C ASP A 33 -6.90 -3.36 -0.16
N VAL A 34 -5.80 -2.67 -0.50
CA VAL A 34 -5.67 -1.22 -0.32
C VAL A 34 -6.77 -0.51 -1.10
N THR A 35 -7.01 -0.91 -2.36
CA THR A 35 -8.04 -0.32 -3.22
C THR A 35 -9.45 -0.50 -2.64
N GLN A 36 -9.77 -1.65 -2.07
CA GLN A 36 -11.09 -1.87 -1.43
C GLN A 36 -11.20 -1.16 -0.08
N LEU A 37 -10.18 -1.25 0.78
CA LEU A 37 -10.18 -0.60 2.09
C LEU A 37 -10.31 0.93 1.94
N TYR A 38 -9.69 1.52 0.93
CA TYR A 38 -9.76 2.95 0.65
C TYR A 38 -11.18 3.46 0.38
N LYS A 39 -12.09 2.59 -0.07
CA LYS A 39 -13.51 2.93 -0.33
C LYS A 39 -14.35 2.95 0.95
N MET A 40 -13.89 2.33 2.03
CA MET A 40 -14.66 2.22 3.26
C MET A 40 -14.76 3.57 3.96
N LYS A 41 -15.98 3.96 4.37
CA LYS A 41 -16.22 5.21 5.12
C LYS A 41 -15.28 5.37 6.31
N LYS A 42 -15.08 4.30 7.10
CA LYS A 42 -14.18 4.32 8.26
C LYS A 42 -12.72 4.65 7.90
N ILE A 43 -12.24 4.21 6.73
CA ILE A 43 -10.89 4.56 6.25
C ILE A 43 -10.87 5.99 5.74
N LYS A 44 -11.91 6.43 5.02
CA LYS A 44 -12.05 7.83 4.60
C LYS A 44 -12.06 8.80 5.79
N ASP A 45 -12.84 8.50 6.83
CA ASP A 45 -12.90 9.30 8.05
C ASP A 45 -11.52 9.36 8.73
N PHE A 46 -10.79 8.24 8.75
CA PHE A 46 -9.44 8.16 9.31
C PHE A 46 -8.41 8.99 8.54
N ILE A 47 -8.30 8.81 7.22
CA ILE A 47 -7.29 9.53 6.40
C ILE A 47 -7.52 11.04 6.35
N ASN A 48 -8.75 11.49 6.61
CA ASN A 48 -9.07 12.91 6.73
C ASN A 48 -8.58 13.53 8.05
N ASN A 49 -8.32 12.72 9.08
CA ASN A 49 -7.66 13.19 10.30
C ASN A 49 -6.13 13.12 10.13
N LYS A 50 -5.55 14.21 9.63
CA LYS A 50 -4.11 14.33 9.34
C LYS A 50 -3.20 14.00 10.54
N ASN A 51 -3.60 14.39 11.75
CA ASN A 51 -2.81 14.14 12.96
C ASN A 51 -2.76 12.65 13.29
N ASP A 52 -3.91 11.98 13.28
CA ASP A 52 -3.98 10.53 13.54
C ASP A 52 -3.27 9.74 12.45
N LEU A 53 -3.44 10.14 11.19
CA LEU A 53 -2.76 9.53 10.06
C LEU A 53 -1.24 9.64 10.22
N LYS A 54 -0.70 10.84 10.44
CA LYS A 54 0.74 11.09 10.61
C LYS A 54 1.31 10.30 11.79
N ASN A 55 0.62 10.32 12.92
CA ASN A 55 1.05 9.58 14.11
C ASN A 55 1.10 8.06 13.86
N LEU A 56 0.14 7.50 13.13
CA LEU A 56 0.11 6.08 12.85
C LEU A 56 1.13 5.68 11.77
N VAL A 57 1.31 6.49 10.72
CA VAL A 57 2.35 6.30 9.70
C VAL A 57 3.72 6.25 10.35
N LYS A 58 4.06 7.21 11.20
CA LYS A 58 5.33 7.25 11.94
C LYS A 58 5.57 5.95 12.72
N LYS A 59 4.60 5.52 13.52
CA LYS A 59 4.68 4.28 14.30
C LYS A 59 4.91 3.04 13.42
N ILE A 60 4.26 2.98 12.26
CA ILE A 60 4.42 1.85 11.33
C ILE A 60 5.82 1.85 10.73
N LYS A 61 6.32 2.99 10.25
CA LYS A 61 7.68 3.10 9.70
C LYS A 61 8.75 2.72 10.72
N GLU A 62 8.63 3.20 11.96
CA GLU A 62 9.54 2.85 13.07
C GLU A 62 9.52 1.34 13.36
N THR A 63 8.31 0.76 13.41
CA THR A 63 8.12 -0.68 13.65
C THR A 63 8.71 -1.51 12.51
N ASP A 64 8.49 -1.12 11.25
CA ASP A 64 8.99 -1.81 10.06
C ASP A 64 10.52 -1.74 9.99
N SER A 65 11.13 -0.59 10.30
CA SER A 65 12.59 -0.43 10.42
C SER A 65 13.18 -1.43 11.42
N PHE A 66 12.62 -1.48 12.63
CA PHE A 66 13.06 -2.39 13.67
C PHE A 66 12.99 -3.87 13.24
N TYR A 67 11.92 -4.27 12.55
CA TYR A 67 11.78 -5.65 12.08
C TYR A 67 12.69 -5.97 10.89
N LEU A 68 12.98 -5.01 10.01
CA LEU A 68 13.91 -5.19 8.89
C LEU A 68 15.34 -5.39 9.37
N GLU A 69 15.80 -4.56 10.31
CA GLU A 69 17.12 -4.68 10.93
C GLU A 69 17.32 -6.07 11.55
N LYS A 70 16.30 -6.60 12.23
CA LYS A 70 16.35 -7.94 12.84
C LYS A 70 16.37 -9.09 11.84
N ARG A 71 15.81 -8.92 10.64
CA ARG A 71 15.68 -10.02 9.65
C ARG A 71 16.97 -10.30 8.89
N ASN A 72 17.98 -9.43 9.00
CA ASN A 72 19.29 -9.57 8.35
C ASN A 72 19.21 -9.96 6.86
N LYS A 73 18.17 -9.48 6.16
CA LYS A 73 17.93 -9.73 4.73
C LYS A 73 18.19 -8.43 3.97
N PRO A 74 18.98 -8.44 2.88
CA PRO A 74 19.13 -7.28 2.03
C PRO A 74 17.77 -6.84 1.48
N SER A 75 17.43 -5.56 1.68
CA SER A 75 16.27 -4.91 1.09
C SER A 75 16.72 -3.55 0.54
N LYS A 76 16.21 -3.18 -0.62
CA LYS A 76 16.47 -1.85 -1.21
C LYS A 76 15.54 -0.79 -0.64
N TYR A 77 14.52 -1.22 0.10
CA TYR A 77 13.50 -0.38 0.69
C TYR A 77 13.96 0.17 2.05
N ASN A 78 13.80 1.47 2.23
CA ASN A 78 14.02 2.16 3.50
C ASN A 78 12.67 2.59 4.08
N PRO A 79 12.20 2.01 5.21
CA PRO A 79 10.91 2.40 5.81
C PRO A 79 10.80 3.87 6.20
N LEU A 80 11.93 4.49 6.57
CA LEU A 80 11.97 5.86 7.06
C LEU A 80 11.97 6.90 5.92
N GLU A 81 12.17 6.48 4.67
CA GLU A 81 12.09 7.38 3.54
C GLU A 81 10.64 7.82 3.26
N LYS A 82 10.47 8.94 2.56
CA LYS A 82 9.14 9.39 2.13
C LYS A 82 8.46 8.37 1.22
N TYR A 83 7.16 8.25 1.32
CA TYR A 83 6.32 7.36 0.53
C TYR A 83 6.45 7.66 -0.95
N ASN A 84 6.39 8.93 -1.34
CA ASN A 84 6.64 9.45 -2.69
C ASN A 84 6.26 8.48 -3.83
N PHE A 85 4.96 8.30 -4.03
CA PHE A 85 4.41 7.38 -5.03
C PHE A 85 4.97 7.64 -6.44
N ASN A 86 5.29 8.90 -6.76
CA ASN A 86 5.81 9.27 -8.07
C ASN A 86 7.13 8.58 -8.43
N LEU A 87 7.97 8.25 -7.43
CA LEU A 87 9.26 7.59 -7.67
C LEU A 87 9.12 6.10 -7.98
N TRP A 88 8.17 5.41 -7.35
CA TRP A 88 8.07 3.95 -7.45
C TRP A 88 6.86 3.47 -8.24
N LYS A 89 5.93 4.34 -8.64
CA LYS A 89 4.83 3.97 -9.57
C LYS A 89 5.32 3.37 -10.90
N ILE A 90 6.56 3.65 -11.31
CA ILE A 90 7.19 3.11 -12.52
C ILE A 90 7.29 1.58 -12.52
N TYR A 91 7.20 0.95 -11.35
CA TYR A 91 7.25 -0.50 -11.19
C TYR A 91 5.87 -1.17 -11.32
N PHE A 92 4.78 -0.39 -11.40
CA PHE A 92 3.43 -0.90 -11.74
C PHE A 92 3.33 -1.14 -13.25
N LYS A 93 4.04 -2.19 -13.71
CA LYS A 93 4.18 -2.58 -15.11
C LYS A 93 3.05 -3.52 -15.58
N ASP A 94 3.09 -3.90 -16.85
CA ASP A 94 2.05 -4.71 -17.50
C ASP A 94 1.83 -6.08 -16.86
N ASP A 95 2.87 -6.70 -16.29
CA ASP A 95 2.77 -7.96 -15.56
C ASP A 95 1.96 -7.80 -14.26
N VAL A 96 2.20 -6.72 -13.51
CA VAL A 96 1.42 -6.36 -12.32
C VAL A 96 -0.03 -6.10 -12.71
N LYS A 97 -0.26 -5.34 -13.78
CA LYS A 97 -1.60 -5.07 -14.30
C LYS A 97 -2.33 -6.36 -14.65
N LYS A 98 -1.73 -7.23 -15.46
CA LYS A 98 -2.32 -8.53 -15.86
C LYS A 98 -2.65 -9.38 -14.64
N SER A 99 -1.71 -9.53 -13.72
CA SER A 99 -1.90 -10.31 -12.50
C SER A 99 -3.01 -9.75 -11.60
N TYR A 100 -3.07 -8.42 -11.46
CA TYR A 100 -4.12 -7.74 -10.70
C TYR A 100 -5.51 -7.91 -11.34
N GLU A 101 -5.61 -7.73 -12.65
CA GLU A 101 -6.87 -7.84 -13.38
C GLU A 101 -7.42 -9.28 -13.41
N SER A 102 -6.55 -10.30 -13.35
CA SER A 102 -6.93 -11.72 -13.22
C SER A 102 -7.25 -12.15 -11.78
N LEU A 103 -7.21 -11.26 -10.79
CA LEU A 103 -7.50 -11.64 -9.41
C LEU A 103 -8.91 -12.22 -9.24
N HIS A 104 -9.90 -11.71 -9.97
CA HIS A 104 -11.29 -12.18 -9.95
C HIS A 104 -11.44 -13.69 -10.21
N GLU A 105 -10.50 -14.33 -10.91
CA GLU A 105 -10.49 -15.78 -11.14
C GLU A 105 -10.18 -16.57 -9.86
N ASN A 106 -9.53 -15.93 -8.88
CA ASN A 106 -9.01 -16.54 -7.66
C ASN A 106 -9.62 -15.94 -6.37
N LEU A 107 -10.56 -15.01 -6.49
CA LEU A 107 -11.26 -14.44 -5.33
C LEU A 107 -12.40 -15.34 -4.90
N VAL A 108 -12.51 -15.58 -3.59
CA VAL A 108 -13.59 -16.38 -2.99
C VAL A 108 -14.96 -15.70 -3.19
N TYR A 109 -14.98 -14.37 -3.32
CA TYR A 109 -16.19 -13.57 -3.48
C TYR A 109 -16.04 -12.56 -4.61
N GLY A 110 -16.94 -12.62 -5.59
CA GLY A 110 -17.08 -11.65 -6.68
C GLY A 110 -16.26 -11.96 -7.94
N ASN A 111 -16.95 -12.18 -9.06
CA ASN A 111 -16.34 -12.45 -10.37
C ASN A 111 -16.09 -11.16 -11.19
N LYS A 112 -16.19 -9.99 -10.56
CA LYS A 112 -15.99 -8.72 -11.27
C LYS A 112 -14.50 -8.51 -11.49
N LYS A 113 -14.08 -8.43 -12.75
CA LYS A 113 -12.73 -8.06 -13.15
C LYS A 113 -12.34 -6.74 -12.46
N GLN A 114 -11.21 -6.76 -11.77
CA GLN A 114 -10.67 -5.58 -11.10
C GLN A 114 -10.15 -4.59 -12.16
N ASP A 115 -10.31 -3.29 -11.92
CA ASP A 115 -9.76 -2.26 -12.79
C ASP A 115 -8.43 -1.76 -12.21
N PHE A 116 -7.32 -2.02 -12.92
CA PHE A 116 -6.00 -1.55 -12.48
C PHE A 116 -5.88 -0.03 -12.50
N LYS A 117 -6.65 0.67 -13.34
CA LYS A 117 -6.70 2.13 -13.35
C LYS A 117 -7.24 2.67 -12.03
N GLU A 118 -8.27 2.02 -11.48
CA GLU A 118 -8.83 2.38 -10.16
C GLU A 118 -7.77 2.22 -9.05
N ALA A 119 -6.98 1.15 -9.10
CA ALA A 119 -5.87 0.97 -8.17
C ALA A 119 -4.83 2.09 -8.32
N MET A 120 -4.41 2.39 -9.55
CA MET A 120 -3.45 3.47 -9.82
C MET A 120 -3.92 4.83 -9.27
N GLU A 121 -5.17 5.21 -9.50
CA GLU A 121 -5.75 6.46 -8.98
C GLU A 121 -5.87 6.44 -7.45
N THR A 122 -6.14 5.28 -6.86
CA THR A 122 -6.16 5.12 -5.39
C THR A 122 -4.79 5.38 -4.79
N PHE A 123 -3.75 4.74 -5.33
CA PHE A 123 -2.37 4.93 -4.85
C PHE A 123 -1.85 6.35 -5.11
N LYS A 124 -2.25 6.97 -6.22
CA LYS A 124 -1.98 8.39 -6.48
C LYS A 124 -2.63 9.30 -5.43
N SER A 125 -3.89 9.05 -5.10
CA SER A 125 -4.62 9.81 -4.07
C SER A 125 -3.97 9.64 -2.68
N ILE A 126 -3.51 8.43 -2.35
CA ILE A 126 -2.73 8.15 -1.12
C ILE A 126 -1.41 8.93 -1.15
N GLY A 127 -0.74 8.98 -2.30
CA GLY A 127 0.48 9.78 -2.48
C GLY A 127 0.29 11.24 -2.08
N PHE A 128 -0.76 11.90 -2.61
CA PHE A 128 -1.08 13.28 -2.24
C PHE A 128 -1.41 13.44 -0.76
N LEU A 129 -2.14 12.49 -0.16
CA LEU A 129 -2.46 12.51 1.27
C LEU A 129 -1.20 12.43 2.15
N PHE A 130 -0.19 11.68 1.73
CA PHE A 130 1.05 11.55 2.48
C PHE A 130 1.95 12.77 2.28
N GLU A 131 2.04 13.31 1.06
CA GLU A 131 2.71 14.59 0.80
C GLU A 131 2.15 15.71 1.71
N ASP A 132 0.83 15.76 1.89
CA ASP A 132 0.10 16.71 2.75
C ASP A 132 0.46 16.63 4.25
N ILE A 133 1.06 15.52 4.69
CA ILE A 133 1.52 15.32 6.09
C ILE A 133 3.04 15.23 6.18
N ASP A 134 3.76 15.58 5.11
CA ASP A 134 5.22 15.50 4.96
C ASP A 134 5.77 14.06 4.97
N GLU A 135 4.98 13.10 4.48
CA GLU A 135 5.31 11.67 4.39
C GLU A 135 5.43 11.13 2.97
#